data_AF-M1ZTV0-F1
#
_entry.id   AF-M1ZTV0-F1
#
_cell.length_a   1.000
_cell.length_b   1.000
_cell.length_c   1.000
_cell.angle_alpha   90.00
_cell.angle_beta   90.00
_cell.angle_gamma   90.00
#
_symmetry.space_group_name_H-M   'P 1'
#
loop_
_entity.id
_entity.type
_entity.pdbx_description
1 polymer ?
#
loop_
_entity_poly.entity_id
_entity_poly.type
_entity_poly.pdbx_seq_one_letter_code
_entity_poly.pdbx_strand_id
1 'polypeptide(L)'
;MQYIGIKKFGVFVINNTIPKVPDNPWFTNNYPGDLSARGNGDIRVYNTGESFYIGNSSLDETRKITWLHIRDGNKHIYISDRVLLTNVSWNILNAEHMIEGKTVIIDGIEYKLRVLTGGDPQNPNNEWDNIIQNKANIVGLPKPTQGDLTPTNTYEQLDGDNNQHWNWWGVRTICQETSYNRGYTSVLGLVNSNPQDTSMASGWRPVLEFIESTPPEKPTILTPTGTEIKPSVTNIEPIKIETTFNNSGGTFKHMDYEVWDLDLNKRVANTRVFITNDVLTPKLELGHRYKLIVSHTNTADQVSPQATSYFMRGILNKYKLSEPVTQKQYDKLTAYTGGDNLIMKPQTFPETENSKVRLVPQTMNTLTVRGIEGNELEYSATTKELVIGDKLIKDNQTYTISEVIKQTGDYNIDQEITVVKDVNARELF
;
A
#
# COMPACT_ATOMS: atom_id res chain seq x y z
N MET A 1 -4.00 -13.89 -17.83
CA MET A 1 -4.47 -15.06 -17.05
C MET A 1 -3.30 -15.98 -16.69
N GLN A 2 -3.28 -16.48 -15.46
CA GLN A 2 -2.32 -17.44 -14.90
C GLN A 2 -3.10 -18.49 -14.10
N TYR A 3 -2.79 -19.77 -14.25
CA TYR A 3 -3.34 -20.81 -13.36
C TYR A 3 -2.55 -20.85 -12.05
N ILE A 4 -3.27 -20.77 -10.93
CA ILE A 4 -2.70 -20.74 -9.57
C ILE A 4 -2.80 -22.12 -8.88
N GLY A 5 -3.72 -22.97 -9.34
CA GLY A 5 -3.92 -24.32 -8.81
C GLY A 5 -5.35 -24.60 -8.36
N ILE A 6 -5.54 -25.74 -7.70
CA ILE A 6 -6.81 -26.18 -7.12
C ILE A 6 -6.96 -25.60 -5.70
N LYS A 7 -8.17 -25.17 -5.34
CA LYS A 7 -8.58 -24.76 -4.00
C LYS A 7 -9.85 -25.50 -3.58
N LYS A 8 -10.02 -25.77 -2.28
CA LYS A 8 -11.22 -26.38 -1.71
C LYS A 8 -11.76 -25.52 -0.57
N PHE A 9 -12.89 -24.87 -0.80
CA PHE A 9 -13.54 -23.97 0.16
C PHE A 9 -15.00 -23.72 -0.24
N GLY A 10 -15.80 -23.26 0.72
CA GLY A 10 -17.23 -23.09 0.57
C GLY A 10 -17.97 -24.42 0.35
N VAL A 11 -19.29 -24.39 0.49
CA VAL A 11 -20.14 -25.58 0.27
C VAL A 11 -21.36 -25.23 -0.57
N PHE A 12 -21.83 -26.20 -1.35
CA PHE A 12 -23.14 -26.10 -1.98
C PHE A 12 -24.21 -26.46 -0.95
N VAL A 13 -25.21 -25.59 -0.79
CA VAL A 13 -26.38 -25.82 0.06
C VAL A 13 -27.61 -25.87 -0.81
N ILE A 14 -28.47 -26.87 -0.61
CA ILE A 14 -29.79 -26.99 -1.23
C ILE A 14 -30.82 -27.45 -0.20
N ASN A 15 -31.92 -26.71 -0.07
CA ASN A 15 -32.97 -26.96 0.92
C ASN A 15 -32.41 -27.26 2.33
N ASN A 16 -31.55 -26.36 2.82
CA ASN A 16 -30.81 -26.45 4.09
C ASN A 16 -29.92 -27.71 4.28
N THR A 17 -29.71 -28.49 3.23
CA THR A 17 -28.86 -29.68 3.21
C THR A 17 -27.56 -29.37 2.48
N ILE A 18 -26.43 -29.84 3.01
CA ILE A 18 -25.12 -29.76 2.37
C ILE A 18 -24.79 -31.13 1.77
N PRO A 19 -25.13 -31.42 0.49
CA PRO A 19 -24.75 -32.69 -0.14
C PRO A 19 -23.22 -32.83 -0.22
N LYS A 20 -22.76 -34.07 -0.41
CA LYS A 20 -21.40 -34.33 -0.89
C LYS A 20 -21.25 -33.71 -2.28
N VAL A 21 -20.05 -33.25 -2.67
CA VAL A 21 -19.82 -32.93 -4.09
C VAL A 21 -19.94 -34.21 -4.93
N PRO A 22 -20.48 -34.14 -6.17
CA PRO A 22 -20.70 -35.32 -7.01
C PRO A 22 -19.41 -36.10 -7.26
N ASP A 23 -19.37 -37.41 -6.97
CA ASP A 23 -18.22 -38.28 -7.31
C ASP A 23 -18.16 -38.59 -8.81
N ASN A 24 -19.34 -38.75 -9.42
CA ASN A 24 -19.59 -39.06 -10.81
C ASN A 24 -20.26 -37.85 -11.49
N PRO A 25 -19.50 -36.82 -11.89
CA PRO A 25 -20.00 -35.49 -12.28
C PRO A 25 -20.62 -35.44 -13.70
N TRP A 26 -21.46 -36.43 -14.01
CA TRP A 26 -22.45 -36.41 -15.08
C TRP A 26 -23.86 -36.54 -14.47
N PHE A 27 -24.90 -36.43 -15.30
CA PHE A 27 -26.26 -36.30 -14.78
C PHE A 27 -26.80 -37.53 -14.05
N THR A 28 -27.56 -37.27 -13.00
CA THR A 28 -28.11 -38.27 -12.09
C THR A 28 -28.89 -39.39 -12.80
N ASN A 29 -28.66 -40.62 -12.34
CA ASN A 29 -29.33 -41.84 -12.82
C ASN A 29 -29.13 -42.14 -14.31
N ASN A 30 -28.05 -41.66 -14.91
CA ASN A 30 -27.64 -42.05 -16.26
C ASN A 30 -26.12 -42.19 -16.38
N TYR A 31 -25.67 -42.80 -17.47
CA TYR A 31 -24.30 -42.79 -17.96
C TYR A 31 -24.32 -42.34 -19.44
N PRO A 32 -23.49 -41.39 -19.86
CA PRO A 32 -23.41 -40.98 -21.26
C PRO A 32 -22.81 -42.06 -22.17
N GLY A 33 -23.41 -42.27 -23.33
CA GLY A 33 -22.99 -43.31 -24.29
C GLY A 33 -23.20 -44.72 -23.74
N ASP A 34 -22.39 -45.68 -24.20
CA ASP A 34 -22.46 -47.08 -23.77
C ASP A 34 -21.58 -47.36 -22.52
N LEU A 35 -21.17 -46.33 -21.78
CA LEU A 35 -20.12 -46.41 -20.74
C LEU A 35 -20.63 -46.84 -19.35
N SER A 36 -21.59 -47.77 -19.31
CA SER A 36 -22.29 -48.19 -18.07
C SER A 36 -21.37 -48.68 -16.94
N ALA A 37 -20.16 -49.16 -17.27
CA ALA A 37 -19.19 -49.67 -16.30
C ALA A 37 -18.57 -48.59 -15.38
N ARG A 38 -18.78 -47.30 -15.64
CA ARG A 38 -18.42 -46.20 -14.71
C ARG A 38 -19.54 -45.86 -13.71
N GLY A 39 -20.71 -46.47 -13.86
CA GLY A 39 -21.87 -46.26 -13.01
C GLY A 39 -22.68 -45.01 -13.35
N ASN A 40 -23.71 -44.75 -12.55
CA ASN A 40 -24.59 -43.61 -12.75
C ASN A 40 -23.94 -42.31 -12.26
N GLY A 41 -24.30 -41.21 -12.90
CA GLY A 41 -24.00 -39.87 -12.41
C GLY A 41 -24.73 -39.58 -11.10
N ASP A 42 -24.21 -38.63 -10.33
CA ASP A 42 -24.71 -38.27 -9.00
C ASP A 42 -24.84 -36.75 -8.78
N ILE A 43 -24.80 -35.92 -9.84
CA ILE A 43 -25.06 -34.49 -9.71
C ILE A 43 -26.50 -34.26 -9.20
N ARG A 44 -26.63 -33.52 -8.10
CA ARG A 44 -27.92 -33.15 -7.51
C ARG A 44 -28.85 -32.53 -8.55
N VAL A 45 -30.06 -33.09 -8.62
CA VAL A 45 -31.14 -32.64 -9.50
C VAL A 45 -31.95 -31.57 -8.79
N TYR A 46 -32.20 -30.41 -9.40
CA TYR A 46 -33.10 -29.38 -8.86
C TYR A 46 -34.56 -29.83 -8.94
N ASN A 47 -35.29 -29.68 -7.82
CA ASN A 47 -36.74 -29.75 -7.78
C ASN A 47 -37.33 -28.34 -7.65
N THR A 48 -38.41 -28.06 -8.39
CA THR A 48 -39.10 -26.76 -8.36
C THR A 48 -39.47 -26.33 -6.93
N GLY A 49 -38.98 -25.16 -6.52
CA GLY A 49 -39.22 -24.58 -5.20
C GLY A 49 -38.13 -24.85 -4.16
N GLU A 50 -37.08 -25.63 -4.48
CA GLU A 50 -35.91 -25.75 -3.60
C GLU A 50 -35.11 -24.43 -3.61
N SER A 51 -34.67 -23.97 -2.43
CA SER A 51 -33.68 -22.91 -2.31
C SER A 51 -32.27 -23.48 -2.42
N PHE A 52 -31.34 -22.76 -3.05
CA PHE A 52 -29.94 -23.18 -3.15
C PHE A 52 -28.97 -21.98 -3.16
N TYR A 53 -27.78 -22.18 -2.59
CA TYR A 53 -26.75 -21.13 -2.48
C TYR A 53 -25.35 -21.74 -2.21
N ILE A 54 -24.31 -20.90 -2.26
CA ILE A 54 -22.98 -21.25 -1.78
C ILE A 54 -22.80 -20.66 -0.37
N GLY A 55 -22.41 -21.49 0.59
CA GLY A 55 -22.14 -21.10 1.99
C GLY A 55 -20.69 -21.30 2.41
N ASN A 56 -20.40 -20.98 3.68
CA ASN A 56 -19.09 -21.17 4.31
C ASN A 56 -18.60 -22.63 4.27
N SER A 57 -17.28 -22.82 4.34
CA SER A 57 -16.63 -24.13 4.36
C SER A 57 -17.14 -25.03 5.51
N SER A 58 -17.48 -26.27 5.17
CA SER A 58 -17.65 -27.34 6.18
C SER A 58 -16.30 -27.88 6.63
N LEU A 59 -16.26 -28.50 7.81
CA LEU A 59 -15.12 -29.33 8.26
C LEU A 59 -14.98 -30.63 7.44
N ASP A 60 -16.06 -31.05 6.77
CA ASP A 60 -16.09 -32.22 5.89
C ASP A 60 -15.54 -31.85 4.50
N GLU A 61 -14.30 -32.26 4.21
CA GLU A 61 -13.62 -32.07 2.92
C GLU A 61 -14.40 -32.64 1.72
N THR A 62 -15.30 -33.62 1.94
CA THR A 62 -16.11 -34.21 0.86
C THR A 62 -17.30 -33.33 0.45
N ARG A 63 -17.57 -32.25 1.21
CA ARG A 63 -18.61 -31.25 0.91
C ARG A 63 -18.06 -29.94 0.41
N LYS A 64 -16.74 -29.73 0.48
CA LYS A 64 -16.10 -28.51 -0.03
C LYS A 64 -16.10 -28.51 -1.54
N ILE A 65 -16.50 -27.39 -2.13
CA ILE A 65 -16.45 -27.22 -3.58
C ILE A 65 -14.99 -27.18 -4.02
N THR A 66 -14.68 -27.91 -5.09
CA THR A 66 -13.36 -27.89 -5.71
C THR A 66 -13.34 -26.82 -6.79
N TRP A 67 -12.42 -25.88 -6.65
CA TRP A 67 -12.29 -24.69 -7.49
C TRP A 67 -10.95 -24.68 -8.21
N LEU A 68 -10.98 -24.39 -9.51
CA LEU A 68 -9.79 -24.06 -10.29
C LEU A 68 -9.57 -22.55 -10.21
N HIS A 69 -8.43 -22.15 -9.66
CA HIS A 69 -8.10 -20.76 -9.43
C HIS A 69 -7.26 -20.21 -10.59
N ILE A 70 -7.84 -19.26 -11.32
CA ILE A 70 -7.18 -18.45 -12.35
C ILE A 70 -7.00 -17.02 -11.80
N ARG A 71 -5.81 -16.44 -11.97
CA ARG A 71 -5.56 -15.02 -11.71
C ARG A 71 -5.42 -14.26 -13.02
N ASP A 72 -6.08 -13.12 -13.15
CA ASP A 72 -6.02 -12.24 -14.30
C ASP A 72 -5.79 -10.80 -13.84
N GLY A 73 -4.52 -10.39 -13.81
CA GLY A 73 -4.11 -9.17 -13.12
C GLY A 73 -4.41 -9.27 -11.61
N ASN A 74 -5.23 -8.35 -11.11
CA ASN A 74 -5.73 -8.37 -9.73
C ASN A 74 -7.08 -9.10 -9.58
N LYS A 75 -7.70 -9.58 -10.67
CA LYS A 75 -8.91 -10.40 -10.60
C LYS A 75 -8.55 -11.86 -10.33
N HIS A 76 -9.18 -12.47 -9.34
CA HIS A 76 -9.12 -13.90 -9.05
C HIS A 76 -10.45 -14.50 -9.49
N ILE A 77 -10.40 -15.53 -10.34
CA ILE A 77 -11.54 -16.28 -10.84
C ILE A 77 -11.42 -17.70 -10.30
N TYR A 78 -12.43 -18.15 -9.57
CA TYR A 78 -12.53 -19.52 -9.07
C TYR A 78 -13.67 -20.21 -9.81
N ILE A 79 -13.35 -21.18 -10.66
CA ILE A 79 -14.34 -21.93 -11.45
C ILE A 79 -14.56 -23.27 -10.79
N SER A 80 -15.81 -23.67 -10.51
CA SER A 80 -16.06 -25.01 -9.98
C SER A 80 -15.66 -26.08 -11.00
N ASP A 81 -14.92 -27.10 -10.53
CA ASP A 81 -14.39 -28.17 -11.36
C ASP A 81 -15.48 -29.05 -11.99
N ARG A 82 -16.71 -28.99 -11.47
CA ARG A 82 -17.89 -29.74 -11.95
C ARG A 82 -19.16 -28.91 -11.87
N VAL A 83 -20.21 -29.37 -12.55
CA VAL A 83 -21.59 -28.89 -12.34
C VAL A 83 -22.09 -29.39 -10.99
N LEU A 84 -22.71 -28.52 -10.18
CA LEU A 84 -23.17 -28.86 -8.82
C LEU A 84 -24.68 -29.13 -8.74
N LEU A 85 -25.46 -28.59 -9.69
CA LEU A 85 -26.92 -28.69 -9.72
C LEU A 85 -27.42 -28.80 -11.17
N THR A 86 -28.09 -29.89 -11.54
CA THR A 86 -28.76 -30.04 -12.85
C THR A 86 -30.26 -29.80 -12.74
N ASN A 87 -30.97 -29.84 -13.88
CA ASN A 87 -32.43 -29.64 -13.96
C ASN A 87 -32.92 -28.26 -13.49
N VAL A 88 -32.00 -27.30 -13.33
CA VAL A 88 -32.27 -25.88 -13.13
C VAL A 88 -32.26 -25.18 -14.49
N SER A 89 -33.11 -24.17 -14.69
CA SER A 89 -33.14 -23.37 -15.92
C SER A 89 -32.35 -22.07 -15.79
N TRP A 90 -31.96 -21.47 -16.92
CA TRP A 90 -31.30 -20.17 -16.94
C TRP A 90 -32.15 -19.09 -16.25
N ASN A 91 -33.47 -19.11 -16.45
CA ASN A 91 -34.41 -18.20 -15.81
C ASN A 91 -34.39 -18.30 -14.27
N ILE A 92 -34.25 -19.50 -13.71
CA ILE A 92 -34.16 -19.69 -12.25
C ILE A 92 -32.83 -19.13 -11.72
N LEU A 93 -31.71 -19.43 -12.39
CA LEU A 93 -30.40 -18.87 -12.05
C LEU A 93 -30.39 -17.33 -12.16
N ASN A 94 -31.07 -16.78 -13.17
CA ASN A 94 -31.17 -15.34 -13.38
C ASN A 94 -32.06 -14.65 -12.32
N ALA A 95 -33.18 -15.27 -11.94
CA ALA A 95 -34.02 -14.80 -10.84
C ALA A 95 -33.28 -14.80 -9.49
N GLU A 96 -32.37 -15.76 -9.29
CA GLU A 96 -31.46 -15.79 -8.15
C GLU A 96 -30.23 -14.87 -8.28
N HIS A 97 -30.14 -14.08 -9.36
CA HIS A 97 -29.02 -13.20 -9.73
C HIS A 97 -27.67 -13.93 -9.99
N MET A 98 -27.68 -15.25 -10.14
CA MET A 98 -26.47 -16.09 -10.31
C MET A 98 -25.95 -16.18 -11.75
N ILE A 99 -26.60 -15.54 -12.73
CA ILE A 99 -26.10 -15.47 -14.11
C ILE A 99 -25.03 -14.38 -14.23
N GLU A 100 -25.40 -13.11 -14.04
CA GLU A 100 -24.50 -11.95 -14.19
C GLU A 100 -23.62 -11.70 -12.96
N GLY A 101 -24.16 -11.91 -11.75
CA GLY A 101 -23.46 -11.64 -10.50
C GLY A 101 -24.37 -11.45 -9.28
N LYS A 102 -24.14 -12.26 -8.25
CA LYS A 102 -24.69 -12.15 -6.89
C LYS A 102 -23.55 -11.99 -5.90
N THR A 103 -23.58 -10.99 -5.04
CA THR A 103 -22.61 -10.90 -3.93
C THR A 103 -22.87 -12.03 -2.92
N VAL A 104 -21.82 -12.78 -2.57
CA VAL A 104 -21.84 -13.83 -1.55
C VAL A 104 -20.64 -13.67 -0.62
N ILE A 105 -20.80 -14.07 0.63
CA ILE A 105 -19.69 -14.09 1.61
C ILE A 105 -19.41 -15.55 1.94
N ILE A 106 -18.16 -15.97 1.75
CA ILE A 106 -17.68 -17.32 2.02
C ILE A 106 -16.44 -17.20 2.90
N ASP A 107 -16.48 -17.80 4.08
CA ASP A 107 -15.39 -17.79 5.07
C ASP A 107 -14.90 -16.37 5.44
N GLY A 108 -15.81 -15.40 5.39
CA GLY A 108 -15.54 -13.98 5.68
C GLY A 108 -15.00 -13.16 4.50
N ILE A 109 -14.83 -13.76 3.32
CA ILE A 109 -14.39 -13.07 2.10
C ILE A 109 -15.60 -12.83 1.20
N GLU A 110 -15.73 -11.62 0.66
CA GLU A 110 -16.75 -11.27 -0.32
C GLU A 110 -16.35 -11.69 -1.75
N TYR A 111 -17.29 -12.32 -2.47
CA TYR A 111 -17.13 -12.74 -3.86
C TYR A 111 -18.36 -12.34 -4.67
N LYS A 112 -18.16 -12.11 -5.98
CA LYS A 112 -19.25 -12.08 -6.96
C LYS A 112 -19.44 -13.49 -7.53
N LEU A 113 -20.55 -14.13 -7.22
CA LEU A 113 -20.98 -15.43 -7.73
C LEU A 113 -21.73 -15.26 -9.07
N ARG A 114 -21.27 -15.94 -10.12
CA ARG A 114 -21.86 -15.94 -11.46
C ARG A 114 -21.68 -17.29 -12.18
N VAL A 115 -21.98 -17.34 -13.48
CA VAL A 115 -21.57 -18.43 -14.39
C VAL A 115 -20.51 -17.97 -15.40
N LEU A 116 -19.97 -18.90 -16.21
CA LEU A 116 -19.04 -18.61 -17.30
C LEU A 116 -19.77 -18.00 -18.51
N THR A 117 -19.10 -17.08 -19.22
CA THR A 117 -19.44 -16.82 -20.63
C THR A 117 -19.10 -18.04 -21.50
N GLY A 118 -20.07 -18.49 -22.29
CA GLY A 118 -20.00 -19.63 -23.20
C GLY A 118 -19.82 -19.24 -24.67
N GLY A 119 -20.00 -17.97 -25.00
CA GLY A 119 -19.93 -17.44 -26.35
C GLY A 119 -21.15 -17.77 -27.19
N ASP A 120 -21.39 -16.94 -28.21
CA ASP A 120 -22.38 -17.17 -29.24
C ASP A 120 -21.75 -16.97 -30.65
N PRO A 121 -22.46 -17.30 -31.75
CA PRO A 121 -21.91 -17.15 -33.10
C PRO A 121 -21.53 -15.72 -33.52
N GLN A 122 -22.00 -14.68 -32.80
CA GLN A 122 -21.67 -13.26 -33.02
C GLN A 122 -20.56 -12.78 -32.07
N ASN A 123 -20.49 -13.33 -30.84
CA ASN A 123 -19.44 -13.06 -29.86
C ASN A 123 -18.62 -14.32 -29.53
N PRO A 124 -17.59 -14.65 -30.33
CA PRO A 124 -16.78 -15.84 -30.13
C PRO A 124 -15.78 -15.71 -28.97
N ASN A 125 -15.57 -14.53 -28.39
CA ASN A 125 -14.60 -14.34 -27.30
C ASN A 125 -15.26 -14.58 -25.93
N ASN A 126 -15.01 -15.76 -25.36
CA ASN A 126 -15.71 -16.24 -24.16
C ASN A 126 -14.78 -17.04 -23.23
N GLU A 127 -15.16 -17.15 -21.96
CA GLU A 127 -14.36 -17.82 -20.92
C GLU A 127 -14.31 -19.34 -21.09
N TRP A 128 -15.37 -19.97 -21.59
CA TRP A 128 -15.36 -21.42 -21.84
C TRP A 128 -14.25 -21.80 -22.82
N ASP A 129 -14.18 -21.13 -23.97
CA ASP A 129 -13.15 -21.34 -24.97
C ASP A 129 -11.76 -20.91 -24.46
N ASN A 130 -11.66 -19.75 -23.79
CA ASN A 130 -10.36 -19.24 -23.33
C ASN A 130 -9.75 -20.07 -22.18
N ILE A 131 -10.57 -20.58 -21.26
CA ILE A 131 -10.13 -21.23 -20.02
C ILE A 131 -10.33 -22.76 -20.07
N ILE A 132 -11.54 -23.26 -20.37
CA ILE A 132 -11.85 -24.70 -20.32
C ILE A 132 -11.17 -25.45 -21.48
N GLN A 133 -11.24 -24.91 -22.70
CA GLN A 133 -10.46 -25.39 -23.85
C GLN A 133 -9.01 -24.88 -23.86
N ASN A 134 -8.66 -23.99 -22.94
CA ASN A 134 -7.36 -23.35 -22.85
C ASN A 134 -6.86 -22.69 -24.17
N LYS A 135 -7.77 -22.05 -24.94
CA LYS A 135 -7.36 -21.27 -26.14
C LYS A 135 -6.47 -20.07 -25.79
N ALA A 136 -6.58 -19.54 -24.58
CA ALA A 136 -5.73 -18.46 -24.08
C ALA A 136 -4.29 -18.89 -23.74
N ASN A 137 -3.94 -20.18 -23.88
CA ASN A 137 -2.61 -20.74 -23.60
C ASN A 137 -2.13 -20.48 -22.17
N ILE A 138 -3.06 -20.56 -21.20
CA ILE A 138 -2.77 -20.48 -19.77
C ILE A 138 -1.87 -21.66 -19.39
N VAL A 139 -0.65 -21.33 -18.96
CA VAL A 139 0.36 -22.31 -18.55
C VAL A 139 -0.15 -23.11 -17.36
N GLY A 140 -0.02 -24.43 -17.43
CA GLY A 140 -0.42 -25.37 -16.37
C GLY A 140 -1.84 -25.93 -16.48
N LEU A 141 -2.70 -25.40 -17.37
CA LEU A 141 -4.00 -26.01 -17.67
C LEU A 141 -3.87 -27.04 -18.82
N PRO A 142 -4.55 -28.21 -18.72
CA PRO A 142 -4.56 -29.20 -19.79
C PRO A 142 -5.33 -28.69 -21.01
N LYS A 143 -4.75 -28.88 -22.20
CA LYS A 143 -5.42 -28.64 -23.48
C LYS A 143 -6.24 -29.87 -23.89
N PRO A 144 -7.40 -29.69 -24.55
CA PRO A 144 -8.15 -30.81 -25.10
C PRO A 144 -7.37 -31.50 -26.21
N THR A 145 -7.46 -32.83 -26.21
CA THR A 145 -7.00 -33.75 -27.26
C THR A 145 -7.97 -33.75 -28.44
N GLN A 146 -7.61 -34.41 -29.55
CA GLN A 146 -8.55 -34.59 -30.66
C GLN A 146 -9.80 -35.42 -30.26
N GLY A 147 -9.67 -36.33 -29.30
CA GLY A 147 -10.79 -37.05 -28.70
C GLY A 147 -11.76 -36.09 -28.00
N ASP A 148 -11.25 -35.19 -27.14
CA ASP A 148 -12.06 -34.21 -26.41
C ASP A 148 -12.87 -33.26 -27.31
N LEU A 149 -12.36 -32.99 -28.52
CA LEU A 149 -13.04 -32.17 -29.53
C LEU A 149 -14.14 -32.94 -30.29
N THR A 150 -14.11 -34.27 -30.30
CA THR A 150 -15.00 -35.12 -31.11
C THR A 150 -16.31 -35.47 -30.36
N PRO A 151 -17.51 -35.35 -30.95
CA PRO A 151 -18.77 -35.42 -30.19
C PRO A 151 -19.27 -36.88 -29.95
N THR A 152 -18.51 -37.70 -29.22
CA THR A 152 -18.72 -39.17 -29.18
C THR A 152 -18.91 -39.82 -27.80
N ASN A 153 -18.73 -39.11 -26.67
CA ASN A 153 -18.84 -39.67 -25.31
C ASN A 153 -18.04 -40.97 -25.07
N THR A 154 -16.71 -40.93 -25.23
CA THR A 154 -15.84 -42.12 -25.09
C THR A 154 -15.11 -42.18 -23.73
N TYR A 155 -14.58 -43.36 -23.37
CA TYR A 155 -13.68 -43.50 -22.20
C TYR A 155 -12.43 -42.62 -22.33
N GLU A 156 -11.88 -42.46 -23.53
CA GLU A 156 -10.74 -41.57 -23.81
C GLU A 156 -11.03 -40.12 -23.38
N GLN A 157 -12.23 -39.62 -23.65
CA GLN A 157 -12.67 -38.29 -23.20
C GLN A 157 -12.91 -38.25 -21.69
N LEU A 158 -13.58 -39.27 -21.13
CA LEU A 158 -13.90 -39.30 -19.71
C LEU A 158 -12.64 -39.32 -18.84
N ASP A 159 -11.70 -40.20 -19.17
CA ASP A 159 -10.46 -40.43 -18.42
C ASP A 159 -9.33 -39.47 -18.84
N GLY A 160 -9.53 -38.65 -19.87
CA GLY A 160 -8.53 -37.73 -20.43
C GLY A 160 -8.27 -36.47 -19.59
N ASP A 161 -7.04 -35.97 -19.63
CA ASP A 161 -6.54 -34.87 -18.78
C ASP A 161 -7.44 -33.63 -18.74
N ASN A 162 -8.02 -33.21 -19.88
CA ASN A 162 -8.87 -32.02 -19.94
C ASN A 162 -10.20 -32.24 -19.21
N ASN A 163 -10.84 -33.40 -19.36
CA ASN A 163 -12.07 -33.69 -18.63
C ASN A 163 -11.81 -34.01 -17.14
N GLN A 164 -10.72 -34.70 -16.79
CA GLN A 164 -10.34 -34.92 -15.39
C GLN A 164 -10.13 -33.60 -14.63
N HIS A 165 -9.84 -32.51 -15.33
CA HIS A 165 -9.72 -31.17 -14.77
C HIS A 165 -11.05 -30.40 -14.68
N TRP A 166 -11.97 -30.63 -15.63
CA TRP A 166 -13.10 -29.74 -15.88
C TRP A 166 -14.48 -30.39 -15.84
N ASN A 167 -14.58 -31.73 -15.83
CA ASN A 167 -15.82 -32.50 -15.75
C ASN A 167 -16.94 -31.92 -16.64
N TRP A 168 -16.63 -31.74 -17.93
CA TRP A 168 -17.59 -31.26 -18.94
C TRP A 168 -18.27 -32.42 -19.67
N TRP A 169 -17.69 -33.62 -19.59
CA TRP A 169 -18.21 -34.83 -20.20
C TRP A 169 -19.52 -35.23 -19.56
N GLY A 170 -20.51 -35.58 -20.38
CA GLY A 170 -21.80 -36.06 -19.90
C GLY A 170 -22.75 -35.03 -19.31
N VAL A 171 -22.35 -33.77 -19.10
CA VAL A 171 -23.23 -32.72 -18.58
C VAL A 171 -22.98 -31.38 -19.27
N ARG A 172 -24.05 -30.63 -19.52
CA ARG A 172 -23.94 -29.27 -20.04
C ARG A 172 -23.85 -28.25 -18.92
N THR A 173 -22.92 -27.31 -19.07
CA THR A 173 -22.86 -26.11 -18.23
C THR A 173 -23.75 -25.04 -18.83
N ILE A 174 -24.63 -24.45 -18.02
CA ILE A 174 -25.39 -23.25 -18.36
C ILE A 174 -24.44 -22.05 -18.34
N CYS A 175 -24.44 -21.28 -19.42
CA CYS A 175 -23.58 -20.12 -19.59
C CYS A 175 -24.34 -18.80 -19.39
N GLN A 176 -23.60 -17.70 -19.42
CA GLN A 176 -24.15 -16.37 -19.19
C GLN A 176 -25.15 -15.97 -20.28
N GLU A 177 -24.84 -16.33 -21.52
CA GLU A 177 -25.65 -16.11 -22.71
C GLU A 177 -26.96 -16.91 -22.62
N THR A 178 -28.09 -16.20 -22.71
CA THR A 178 -29.46 -16.69 -22.44
C THR A 178 -29.89 -17.94 -23.22
N SER A 179 -29.23 -18.23 -24.35
CA SER A 179 -29.65 -19.26 -25.29
C SER A 179 -28.67 -20.44 -25.42
N TYR A 180 -27.55 -20.48 -24.69
CA TYR A 180 -26.45 -21.41 -24.99
C TYR A 180 -25.91 -22.15 -23.77
N ASN A 181 -25.75 -23.46 -23.92
CA ASN A 181 -25.06 -24.31 -22.93
C ASN A 181 -23.87 -25.03 -23.58
N ARG A 182 -22.81 -25.28 -22.80
CA ARG A 182 -21.54 -25.86 -23.29
C ARG A 182 -21.23 -27.25 -22.69
N GLY A 183 -20.47 -28.08 -23.42
CA GLY A 183 -19.99 -29.41 -22.98
C GLY A 183 -20.84 -30.59 -23.46
N TYR A 184 -21.04 -31.60 -22.59
CA TYR A 184 -21.71 -32.87 -22.87
C TYR A 184 -20.89 -33.88 -23.68
N THR A 185 -20.99 -33.92 -25.01
CA THR A 185 -20.32 -34.93 -25.87
C THR A 185 -18.91 -34.56 -26.31
N SER A 186 -18.54 -33.30 -26.16
CA SER A 186 -17.25 -32.71 -26.56
C SER A 186 -17.07 -31.40 -25.80
N VAL A 187 -15.83 -30.99 -25.54
CA VAL A 187 -15.54 -29.67 -24.95
C VAL A 187 -15.93 -28.52 -25.89
N LEU A 188 -16.02 -28.78 -27.20
CA LEU A 188 -16.56 -27.86 -28.20
C LEU A 188 -18.09 -27.80 -28.17
N GLY A 189 -18.75 -28.75 -27.49
CA GLY A 189 -20.20 -28.86 -27.47
C GLY A 189 -20.86 -27.52 -27.15
N LEU A 190 -21.77 -27.12 -28.03
CA LEU A 190 -22.62 -25.93 -27.95
C LEU A 190 -24.02 -26.39 -28.33
N VAL A 191 -25.01 -26.13 -27.49
CA VAL A 191 -26.41 -26.40 -27.82
C VAL A 191 -27.26 -25.16 -27.51
N ASN A 192 -28.26 -24.94 -28.35
CA ASN A 192 -29.30 -23.97 -28.10
C ASN A 192 -30.26 -24.50 -27.03
N SER A 193 -30.70 -23.65 -26.11
CA SER A 193 -31.77 -23.94 -25.14
C SER A 193 -32.62 -22.69 -24.92
N ASN A 194 -33.92 -22.84 -24.70
CA ASN A 194 -34.71 -21.69 -24.24
C ASN A 194 -34.41 -21.46 -22.75
N PRO A 195 -34.39 -20.20 -22.27
CA PRO A 195 -33.96 -19.90 -20.90
C PRO A 195 -34.89 -20.45 -19.81
N GLN A 196 -36.11 -20.85 -20.18
CA GLN A 196 -37.09 -21.51 -19.30
C GLN A 196 -36.92 -23.04 -19.24
N ASP A 197 -36.20 -23.64 -20.19
CA ASP A 197 -36.10 -25.10 -20.29
C ASP A 197 -35.27 -25.66 -19.14
N THR A 198 -35.72 -26.79 -18.60
CA THR A 198 -34.97 -27.59 -17.63
C THR A 198 -34.50 -28.88 -18.31
N SER A 199 -33.35 -29.39 -17.90
CA SER A 199 -32.85 -30.68 -18.36
C SER A 199 -32.01 -31.34 -17.30
N MET A 200 -32.21 -32.63 -17.09
CA MET A 200 -31.31 -33.47 -16.28
C MET A 200 -29.85 -33.34 -16.75
N ALA A 201 -29.62 -33.18 -18.05
CA ALA A 201 -28.30 -33.08 -18.67
C ALA A 201 -27.76 -31.64 -18.79
N SER A 202 -28.41 -30.64 -18.19
CA SER A 202 -27.93 -29.25 -18.13
C SER A 202 -27.93 -28.75 -16.69
N GLY A 203 -26.93 -27.96 -16.31
CA GLY A 203 -26.83 -27.48 -14.94
C GLY A 203 -25.86 -26.34 -14.69
N TRP A 204 -25.88 -25.92 -13.43
CA TRP A 204 -25.12 -24.81 -12.89
C TRP A 204 -23.71 -25.21 -12.47
N ARG A 205 -22.71 -24.57 -13.10
CA ARG A 205 -21.32 -24.56 -12.66
C ARG A 205 -21.02 -23.16 -12.12
N PRO A 206 -20.89 -22.97 -10.79
CA PRO A 206 -20.62 -21.65 -10.25
C PRO A 206 -19.20 -21.17 -10.56
N VAL A 207 -19.08 -19.85 -10.65
CA VAL A 207 -17.82 -19.11 -10.74
C VAL A 207 -17.84 -18.03 -9.66
N LEU A 208 -16.77 -17.90 -8.89
CA LEU A 208 -16.57 -16.77 -7.96
C LEU A 208 -15.51 -15.82 -8.55
N GLU A 209 -15.82 -14.53 -8.60
CA GLU A 209 -14.85 -13.46 -8.84
C GLU A 209 -14.52 -12.75 -7.53
N PHE A 210 -13.22 -12.55 -7.28
CA PHE A 210 -12.69 -11.69 -6.22
C PHE A 210 -11.73 -10.69 -6.84
N ILE A 211 -11.82 -9.41 -6.46
CA ILE A 211 -10.88 -8.38 -6.88
C ILE A 211 -9.89 -8.15 -5.73
N GLU A 212 -8.64 -8.54 -5.95
CA GLU A 212 -7.55 -8.20 -5.06
C GLU A 212 -7.31 -6.69 -5.09
N SER A 213 -7.64 -6.03 -3.99
CA SER A 213 -7.27 -4.63 -3.76
C SER A 213 -5.85 -4.59 -3.22
N THR A 214 -4.99 -3.82 -3.89
CA THR A 214 -3.73 -3.41 -3.28
C THR A 214 -4.04 -2.33 -2.23
N PRO A 215 -3.35 -2.30 -1.08
CA PRO A 215 -3.45 -1.17 -0.17
C PRO A 215 -3.09 0.15 -0.87
N PRO A 216 -3.71 1.28 -0.53
CA PRO A 216 -3.35 2.57 -1.10
C PRO A 216 -1.89 2.92 -0.80
N GLU A 217 -1.22 3.49 -1.79
CA GLU A 217 0.09 4.11 -1.60
C GLU A 217 -0.05 5.43 -0.83
N LYS A 218 1.08 5.94 -0.34
CA LYS A 218 1.17 7.22 0.37
C LYS A 218 0.52 8.34 -0.48
N PRO A 219 -0.42 9.13 0.07
CA PRO A 219 -1.06 10.21 -0.66
C PRO A 219 -0.08 11.27 -1.16
N THR A 220 -0.32 11.82 -2.35
CA THR A 220 0.37 13.02 -2.81
C THR A 220 -0.40 14.23 -2.29
N ILE A 221 0.22 15.11 -1.50
CA ILE A 221 -0.40 16.37 -1.07
C ILE A 221 -0.09 17.43 -2.13
N LEU A 222 -1.13 18.01 -2.73
CA LEU A 222 -1.07 19.05 -3.77
C LEU A 222 -1.13 20.46 -3.20
N THR A 223 -1.78 20.64 -2.04
CA THR A 223 -1.75 21.86 -1.22
C THR A 223 -2.15 21.50 0.21
N PRO A 224 -1.48 22.04 1.24
CA PRO A 224 -0.17 22.71 1.22
C PRO A 224 0.98 21.77 0.82
N THR A 225 2.10 22.30 0.31
CA THR A 225 3.24 21.51 -0.22
C THR A 225 4.59 21.77 0.47
N GLY A 226 4.59 22.49 1.59
CA GLY A 226 5.84 22.82 2.28
C GLY A 226 6.48 21.66 3.05
N THR A 227 7.75 21.83 3.36
CA THR A 227 8.54 20.90 4.18
C THR A 227 8.80 21.49 5.57
N GLU A 228 9.24 20.68 6.53
CA GLU A 228 9.48 21.14 7.92
C GLU A 228 10.45 22.32 8.00
N ILE A 229 11.49 22.31 7.17
CA ILE A 229 12.51 23.37 7.09
C ILE A 229 12.02 24.56 6.25
N LYS A 230 11.11 24.33 5.30
CA LYS A 230 10.57 25.34 4.38
C LYS A 230 9.05 25.17 4.22
N PRO A 231 8.26 25.56 5.24
CA PRO A 231 6.81 25.45 5.19
C PRO A 231 6.23 26.37 4.11
N SER A 232 5.15 25.94 3.46
CA SER A 232 4.43 26.76 2.48
C SER A 232 3.60 27.81 3.22
N VAL A 233 3.58 29.05 2.72
CA VAL A 233 3.01 30.16 3.47
C VAL A 233 1.77 30.70 2.77
N THR A 234 0.66 30.78 3.51
CA THR A 234 -0.62 31.26 2.99
C THR A 234 -1.32 32.13 4.01
N ASN A 235 -1.89 33.24 3.53
CA ASN A 235 -2.81 34.09 4.28
C ASN A 235 -4.23 34.04 3.68
N ILE A 236 -4.50 33.05 2.81
CA ILE A 236 -5.80 32.85 2.17
C ILE A 236 -6.64 31.96 3.06
N GLU A 237 -7.85 32.41 3.39
CA GLU A 237 -8.83 31.63 4.14
C GLU A 237 -10.03 31.25 3.26
N PRO A 238 -10.62 30.05 3.44
CA PRO A 238 -10.11 28.98 4.30
C PRO A 238 -8.86 28.30 3.68
N ILE A 239 -8.01 27.70 4.51
CA ILE A 239 -6.83 26.97 4.01
C ILE A 239 -7.31 25.67 3.37
N LYS A 240 -6.98 25.49 2.09
CA LYS A 240 -7.30 24.27 1.35
C LYS A 240 -6.38 23.11 1.71
N ILE A 241 -6.95 21.91 1.72
CA ILE A 241 -6.23 20.64 1.64
C ILE A 241 -6.63 20.01 0.30
N GLU A 242 -5.67 19.74 -0.57
CA GLU A 242 -5.91 19.07 -1.85
C GLU A 242 -4.90 17.92 -1.99
N THR A 243 -5.37 16.72 -2.33
CA THR A 243 -4.55 15.50 -2.41
C THR A 243 -4.88 14.64 -3.64
N THR A 244 -3.95 13.73 -3.97
CA THR A 244 -4.16 12.66 -4.96
C THR A 244 -4.29 11.31 -4.25
N PHE A 245 -5.31 10.54 -4.62
CA PHE A 245 -5.47 9.16 -4.18
C PHE A 245 -4.66 8.22 -5.08
N ASN A 246 -3.63 7.62 -4.51
CA ASN A 246 -2.68 6.77 -5.21
C ASN A 246 -3.01 5.29 -4.91
N ASN A 247 -3.86 4.65 -5.71
CA ASN A 247 -4.18 3.22 -5.53
C ASN A 247 -4.55 2.57 -6.86
N SER A 248 -3.61 1.85 -7.47
CA SER A 248 -3.84 1.20 -8.76
C SER A 248 -4.91 0.10 -8.64
N GLY A 249 -6.02 0.24 -9.37
CA GLY A 249 -7.15 -0.68 -9.36
C GLY A 249 -8.07 -0.59 -8.13
N GLY A 250 -7.82 0.34 -7.20
CA GLY A 250 -8.68 0.57 -6.02
C GLY A 250 -9.53 1.83 -6.13
N THR A 251 -10.59 1.90 -5.33
CA THR A 251 -11.52 3.05 -5.29
C THR A 251 -11.38 3.79 -3.97
N PHE A 252 -11.32 5.12 -4.01
CA PHE A 252 -11.25 5.98 -2.82
C PHE A 252 -12.53 5.86 -1.98
N LYS A 253 -12.39 5.73 -0.66
CA LYS A 253 -13.50 5.70 0.32
C LYS A 253 -13.54 6.98 1.15
N HIS A 254 -12.44 7.32 1.81
CA HIS A 254 -12.30 8.59 2.55
C HIS A 254 -10.83 8.98 2.76
N MET A 255 -10.63 10.26 3.04
CA MET A 255 -9.40 10.85 3.55
C MET A 255 -9.57 11.12 5.04
N ASP A 256 -8.58 10.72 5.83
CA ASP A 256 -8.41 11.14 7.21
C ASP A 256 -7.22 12.10 7.27
N TYR A 257 -7.38 13.26 7.93
CA TYR A 257 -6.30 14.20 8.12
C TYR A 257 -6.23 14.78 9.53
N GLU A 258 -5.02 15.02 10.00
CA GLU A 258 -4.72 15.74 11.25
C GLU A 258 -3.94 17.02 10.96
N VAL A 259 -4.18 18.06 11.76
CA VAL A 259 -3.33 19.26 11.77
C VAL A 259 -2.82 19.50 13.17
N TRP A 260 -1.51 19.66 13.30
CA TRP A 260 -0.81 20.01 14.53
C TRP A 260 -0.23 21.41 14.43
N ASP A 261 -0.57 22.27 15.39
CA ASP A 261 0.14 23.51 15.68
C ASP A 261 1.46 23.14 16.38
N LEU A 262 2.58 23.46 15.73
CA LEU A 262 3.92 23.11 16.21
C LEU A 262 4.46 24.09 17.24
N ASP A 263 3.95 25.33 17.27
CA ASP A 263 4.40 26.37 18.19
C ASP A 263 3.65 26.28 19.53
N LEU A 264 2.41 25.77 19.52
CA LEU A 264 1.65 25.37 20.71
C LEU A 264 1.79 23.88 21.08
N ASN A 265 2.48 23.08 20.26
CA ASN A 265 2.57 21.62 20.37
C ASN A 265 1.20 20.93 20.59
N LYS A 266 0.21 21.29 19.76
CA LYS A 266 -1.20 20.92 19.96
C LYS A 266 -1.87 20.47 18.66
N ARG A 267 -2.59 19.35 18.67
CA ARG A 267 -3.48 18.97 17.57
C ARG A 267 -4.68 19.93 17.51
N VAL A 268 -4.86 20.61 16.37
CA VAL A 268 -5.92 21.59 16.10
C VAL A 268 -6.98 21.08 15.13
N ALA A 269 -6.71 20.03 14.36
CA ALA A 269 -7.70 19.31 13.56
C ALA A 269 -7.47 17.79 13.60
N ASN A 270 -8.56 17.02 13.50
CA ASN A 270 -8.58 15.59 13.23
C ASN A 270 -9.93 15.28 12.58
N THR A 271 -9.95 15.06 11.27
CA THR A 271 -11.18 15.06 10.47
C THR A 271 -11.17 13.92 9.44
N ARG A 272 -12.35 13.32 9.22
CA ARG A 272 -12.62 12.40 8.12
C ARG A 272 -13.49 13.09 7.07
N VAL A 273 -13.10 12.99 5.79
CA VAL A 273 -13.88 13.51 4.65
C VAL A 273 -13.94 12.52 3.50
N PHE A 274 -15.05 12.54 2.76
CA PHE A 274 -15.34 11.60 1.66
C PHE A 274 -14.96 12.18 0.29
N ILE A 275 -13.97 13.08 0.27
CA ILE A 275 -13.45 13.81 -0.89
C ILE A 275 -11.93 14.00 -0.73
N THR A 276 -11.18 14.14 -1.83
CA THR A 276 -9.71 14.37 -1.81
C THR A 276 -9.33 15.85 -1.79
N ASN A 277 -10.32 16.74 -1.75
CA ASN A 277 -10.15 18.16 -1.52
C ASN A 277 -11.07 18.61 -0.38
N ASP A 278 -10.59 19.47 0.51
CA ASP A 278 -11.35 19.99 1.64
C ASP A 278 -10.81 21.35 2.09
N VAL A 279 -11.49 22.00 3.03
CA VAL A 279 -11.11 23.29 3.60
C VAL A 279 -11.00 23.19 5.12
N LEU A 280 -9.87 23.64 5.67
CA LEU A 280 -9.67 23.71 7.11
C LEU A 280 -10.63 24.73 7.73
N THR A 281 -11.55 24.19 8.53
CA THR A 281 -12.54 24.93 9.33
C THR A 281 -12.06 25.45 10.69
N PRO A 282 -11.07 24.86 11.42
CA PRO A 282 -10.67 25.43 12.70
C PRO A 282 -9.91 26.74 12.52
N LYS A 283 -10.14 27.71 13.43
CA LYS A 283 -9.36 28.95 13.48
C LYS A 283 -7.92 28.61 13.85
N LEU A 284 -7.04 28.76 12.86
CA LEU A 284 -5.60 28.72 13.02
C LEU A 284 -5.12 30.13 13.45
N GLU A 285 -4.01 30.25 14.18
CA GLU A 285 -3.42 31.54 14.57
C GLU A 285 -2.37 32.04 13.55
N LEU A 286 -2.23 33.38 13.46
CA LEU A 286 -1.28 34.05 12.57
C LEU A 286 0.17 33.88 13.05
N GLY A 287 1.08 33.63 12.12
CA GLY A 287 2.51 33.44 12.39
C GLY A 287 2.90 32.02 12.82
N HIS A 288 1.93 31.18 13.17
CA HIS A 288 2.17 29.82 13.63
C HIS A 288 2.50 28.84 12.48
N ARG A 289 3.29 27.83 12.81
CA ARG A 289 3.70 26.70 11.97
C ARG A 289 2.81 25.49 12.24
N TYR A 290 2.39 24.84 11.16
CA TYR A 290 1.50 23.70 11.20
C TYR A 290 2.08 22.51 10.45
N LYS A 291 1.83 21.31 10.97
CA LYS A 291 2.07 20.02 10.32
C LYS A 291 0.73 19.40 9.97
N LEU A 292 0.48 19.21 8.67
CA LEU A 292 -0.63 18.42 8.13
C LEU A 292 -0.16 16.97 7.99
N ILE A 293 -0.96 16.02 8.46
CA ILE A 293 -0.78 14.58 8.29
C ILE A 293 -2.01 14.05 7.55
N VAL A 294 -1.84 13.21 6.52
CA VAL A 294 -2.96 12.69 5.72
C VAL A 294 -2.81 11.19 5.47
N SER A 295 -3.89 10.43 5.57
CA SER A 295 -4.01 9.06 5.06
C SER A 295 -5.29 8.89 4.24
N HIS A 296 -5.24 8.02 3.22
CA HIS A 296 -6.41 7.65 2.43
C HIS A 296 -6.79 6.20 2.71
N THR A 297 -8.10 5.92 2.67
CA THR A 297 -8.65 4.58 2.80
C THR A 297 -9.40 4.22 1.52
N ASN A 298 -9.23 3.00 1.01
CA ASN A 298 -9.98 2.51 -0.14
C ASN A 298 -11.29 1.81 0.26
N THR A 299 -12.11 1.44 -0.72
CA THR A 299 -13.40 0.76 -0.48
C THR A 299 -13.25 -0.63 0.16
N ALA A 300 -12.05 -1.22 0.15
CA ALA A 300 -11.72 -2.47 0.82
C ALA A 300 -11.14 -2.26 2.25
N ASP A 301 -11.32 -1.06 2.82
CA ASP A 301 -10.86 -0.66 4.17
C ASP A 301 -9.35 -0.79 4.41
N GLN A 302 -8.56 -0.81 3.33
CA GLN A 302 -7.10 -0.73 3.41
C GLN A 302 -6.67 0.75 3.50
N VAL A 303 -5.82 1.05 4.48
CA VAL A 303 -5.36 2.41 4.80
C VAL A 303 -3.95 2.65 4.26
N SER A 304 -3.70 3.84 3.70
CA SER A 304 -2.40 4.24 3.19
C SER A 304 -1.36 4.48 4.30
N PRO A 305 -0.05 4.41 3.97
CA PRO A 305 0.97 5.13 4.73
C PRO A 305 0.63 6.63 4.82
N GLN A 306 1.05 7.28 5.91
CA GLN A 306 0.77 8.70 6.12
C GLN A 306 1.64 9.61 5.23
N ALA A 307 1.00 10.56 4.57
CA ALA A 307 1.61 11.73 3.97
C ALA A 307 1.75 12.87 5.00
N THR A 308 2.69 13.78 4.76
CA THR A 308 2.94 14.92 5.64
C THR A 308 3.35 16.14 4.83
N SER A 309 2.82 17.30 5.21
CA SER A 309 3.21 18.60 4.66
C SER A 309 3.20 19.64 5.78
N TYR A 310 3.91 20.75 5.58
CA TYR A 310 4.10 21.79 6.57
C TYR A 310 3.74 23.16 5.99
N PHE A 311 3.04 23.98 6.77
CA PHE A 311 2.60 25.30 6.33
C PHE A 311 2.59 26.33 7.45
N MET A 312 2.55 27.61 7.10
CA MET A 312 2.33 28.71 8.05
C MET A 312 1.13 29.54 7.64
N ARG A 313 0.29 29.92 8.61
CA ARG A 313 -0.78 30.89 8.40
C ARG A 313 -0.21 32.30 8.56
N GLY A 314 -0.21 33.08 7.48
CA GLY A 314 0.30 34.44 7.48
C GLY A 314 1.00 34.81 6.18
N ILE A 315 1.76 35.91 6.23
CA ILE A 315 2.58 36.40 5.12
C ILE A 315 4.04 36.33 5.56
N LEU A 316 4.90 35.76 4.73
CA LEU A 316 6.35 35.92 4.91
C LEU A 316 6.72 37.36 4.56
N ASN A 317 6.77 38.19 5.60
CA ASN A 317 7.51 39.45 5.55
C ASN A 317 8.99 39.09 5.40
N LYS A 318 9.39 38.98 4.15
CA LYS A 318 10.77 39.07 3.70
C LYS A 318 11.41 40.34 4.32
N TYR A 319 12.71 40.35 4.63
CA TYR A 319 13.43 41.51 5.19
C TYR A 319 14.79 41.76 4.51
N LYS A 320 15.05 43.00 4.07
CA LYS A 320 16.38 43.45 3.62
C LYS A 320 17.03 44.37 4.65
N LEU A 321 18.14 43.94 5.25
CA LEU A 321 19.10 44.84 5.88
C LEU A 321 19.76 45.67 4.79
N SER A 322 19.40 46.96 4.71
CA SER A 322 19.95 47.88 3.70
C SER A 322 21.34 48.41 4.03
N GLU A 323 21.73 48.37 5.30
CA GLU A 323 23.01 48.89 5.82
C GLU A 323 23.57 47.96 6.92
N PRO A 324 24.91 47.91 7.13
CA PRO A 324 25.50 47.21 8.26
C PRO A 324 25.16 47.93 9.58
N VAL A 325 24.37 47.28 10.43
CA VAL A 325 23.99 47.83 11.74
C VAL A 325 25.02 47.42 12.80
N THR A 326 25.72 48.40 13.38
CA THR A 326 26.55 48.18 14.57
C THR A 326 25.66 48.18 15.80
N GLN A 327 25.35 46.99 16.33
CA GLN A 327 24.51 46.81 17.50
C GLN A 327 25.26 46.05 18.60
N LYS A 328 25.04 46.42 19.87
CA LYS A 328 25.64 45.67 20.99
C LYS A 328 24.92 44.33 21.14
N GLN A 329 25.64 43.32 21.64
CA GLN A 329 25.23 41.91 21.71
C GLN A 329 23.87 41.63 22.38
N TYR A 330 23.30 42.59 23.11
CA TYR A 330 22.08 42.43 23.92
C TYR A 330 20.98 43.46 23.63
N ASP A 331 21.16 44.37 22.66
CA ASP A 331 20.13 45.34 22.31
C ASP A 331 19.03 44.69 21.45
N LYS A 332 17.76 44.99 21.72
CA LYS A 332 16.64 44.48 20.90
C LYS A 332 16.56 45.23 19.57
N LEU A 333 16.41 44.50 18.45
CA LEU A 333 16.03 45.07 17.16
C LEU A 333 14.56 45.52 17.16
N THR A 334 14.32 46.77 16.77
CA THR A 334 13.01 47.27 16.34
C THR A 334 12.83 47.06 14.84
N ALA A 335 11.83 46.27 14.45
CA ALA A 335 11.62 45.88 13.07
C ALA A 335 10.88 46.95 12.24
N TYR A 336 11.38 47.21 11.02
CA TYR A 336 10.64 47.88 9.94
C TYR A 336 10.52 46.93 8.73
N THR A 337 9.40 47.02 8.02
CA THR A 337 8.86 46.03 7.04
C THR A 337 9.52 46.03 5.65
N GLY A 338 9.83 44.86 5.05
CA GLY A 338 9.98 44.70 3.57
C GLY A 338 11.22 43.94 3.02
N GLY A 339 11.09 43.23 1.87
CA GLY A 339 11.92 42.07 1.41
C GLY A 339 13.31 42.24 0.77
N ASP A 340 14.10 41.16 0.53
CA ASP A 340 13.75 39.74 0.20
C ASP A 340 14.28 38.62 1.19
N ASN A 341 14.51 37.36 0.73
CA ASN A 341 15.25 36.27 1.44
C ASN A 341 16.79 36.51 1.46
N LEU A 342 17.46 36.20 2.57
CA LEU A 342 18.93 36.30 2.69
C LEU A 342 19.66 35.15 1.97
N ILE A 343 20.39 35.47 0.89
CA ILE A 343 21.49 34.65 0.39
C ILE A 343 22.79 35.40 0.69
N MET A 344 23.60 34.90 1.63
CA MET A 344 24.97 35.36 1.77
C MET A 344 25.76 34.91 0.54
N LYS A 345 26.05 35.84 -0.37
CA LYS A 345 27.13 35.65 -1.36
C LYS A 345 28.46 35.65 -0.60
N PRO A 346 29.46 34.85 -1.02
CA PRO A 346 30.82 34.97 -0.50
C PRO A 346 31.30 36.42 -0.63
N GLN A 347 31.78 36.98 0.48
CA GLN A 347 32.22 38.37 0.54
C GLN A 347 33.60 38.49 -0.14
N THR A 348 33.61 38.90 -1.41
CA THR A 348 34.85 39.23 -2.13
C THR A 348 35.34 40.60 -1.69
N PHE A 349 36.36 40.62 -0.84
CA PHE A 349 37.11 41.83 -0.50
C PHE A 349 37.94 42.30 -1.70
N PRO A 350 38.22 43.61 -1.86
CA PRO A 350 39.16 44.09 -2.87
C PRO A 350 40.55 43.51 -2.61
N GLU A 351 41.26 43.10 -3.66
CA GLU A 351 42.65 42.67 -3.53
C GLU A 351 43.52 43.87 -3.12
N THR A 352 44.06 43.83 -1.90
CA THR A 352 45.14 44.74 -1.50
C THR A 352 46.45 44.22 -2.09
N GLU A 353 47.32 45.14 -2.56
CA GLU A 353 48.45 44.87 -3.48
C GLU A 353 49.63 44.03 -2.92
N ASN A 354 49.42 43.10 -2.00
CA ASN A 354 50.45 42.19 -1.46
C ASN A 354 50.19 40.70 -1.73
N SER A 355 49.38 40.38 -2.75
CA SER A 355 49.18 39.01 -3.25
C SER A 355 50.44 38.44 -3.93
N LYS A 356 51.42 37.99 -3.14
CA LYS A 356 52.51 37.11 -3.61
C LYS A 356 52.77 35.93 -2.67
N VAL A 357 52.33 34.75 -3.13
CA VAL A 357 52.84 33.39 -2.83
C VAL A 357 52.21 32.59 -1.65
N ARG A 358 51.30 31.69 -2.07
CA ARG A 358 51.02 30.31 -1.59
C ARG A 358 50.28 30.01 -0.27
N LEU A 359 49.72 28.81 -0.32
CA LEU A 359 48.79 28.12 0.57
C LEU A 359 49.50 27.44 1.77
N VAL A 360 49.00 27.73 2.99
CA VAL A 360 49.04 26.92 4.24
C VAL A 360 50.43 26.56 4.84
N PRO A 361 50.52 26.23 6.15
CA PRO A 361 50.08 24.94 6.72
C PRO A 361 48.65 24.93 7.30
N GLN A 362 47.99 23.76 7.19
CA GLN A 362 46.52 23.62 7.18
C GLN A 362 45.80 23.72 8.53
N THR A 363 46.50 24.01 9.64
CA THR A 363 45.89 24.06 10.97
C THR A 363 46.64 25.04 11.87
N MET A 364 45.92 26.03 12.42
CA MET A 364 46.38 26.77 13.59
C MET A 364 46.31 25.83 14.81
N ASN A 365 47.40 25.74 15.57
CA ASN A 365 47.39 25.04 16.84
C ASN A 365 46.81 25.94 17.94
N THR A 366 46.03 25.36 18.86
CA THR A 366 45.47 26.08 20.00
C THR A 366 46.29 25.84 21.26
N LEU A 367 46.39 26.87 22.09
CA LEU A 367 47.12 26.88 23.36
C LEU A 367 46.20 27.43 24.45
N THR A 368 45.97 26.67 25.51
CA THR A 368 45.16 27.12 26.66
C THR A 368 46.09 27.73 27.71
N VAL A 369 46.12 29.06 27.75
CA VAL A 369 46.94 29.85 28.67
C VAL A 369 46.28 29.90 30.06
N ARG A 370 47.07 29.74 31.12
CA ARG A 370 46.65 29.92 32.53
C ARG A 370 47.02 31.30 33.08
N GLY A 371 48.21 31.79 32.73
CA GLY A 371 48.73 33.07 33.19
C GLY A 371 49.81 33.60 32.25
N ILE A 372 50.04 34.92 32.30
CA ILE A 372 51.14 35.59 31.61
C ILE A 372 51.74 36.57 32.60
N GLU A 373 53.04 36.44 32.88
CA GLU A 373 53.78 37.35 33.74
C GLU A 373 55.04 37.82 33.00
N GLY A 374 55.07 39.10 32.65
CA GLY A 374 56.12 39.65 31.79
C GLY A 374 56.20 38.95 30.42
N ASN A 375 57.32 38.29 30.16
CA ASN A 375 57.57 37.50 28.95
C ASN A 375 57.34 36.00 29.14
N GLU A 376 56.95 35.56 30.33
CA GLU A 376 56.67 34.16 30.65
C GLU A 376 55.17 33.87 30.49
N LEU A 377 54.85 32.67 29.98
CA LEU A 377 53.49 32.24 29.67
C LEU A 377 53.28 30.82 30.20
N GLU A 378 52.40 30.67 31.19
CA GLU A 378 51.98 29.36 31.69
C GLU A 378 50.82 28.84 30.82
N TYR A 379 50.90 27.60 30.38
CA TYR A 379 49.84 26.93 29.60
C TYR A 379 49.51 25.55 30.17
N SER A 380 48.29 25.09 29.89
CA SER A 380 47.72 23.85 30.44
C SER A 380 47.38 22.79 29.40
N ALA A 381 47.15 23.20 28.16
CA ALA A 381 46.87 22.31 27.04
C ALA A 381 47.39 22.94 25.73
N THR A 382 47.85 22.11 24.81
CA THR A 382 48.24 22.51 23.46
C THR A 382 47.93 21.40 22.47
N THR A 383 47.51 21.74 21.25
CA THR A 383 47.30 20.74 20.17
C THR A 383 48.59 20.29 19.49
N LYS A 384 49.72 20.96 19.77
CA LYS A 384 51.07 20.60 19.32
C LYS A 384 52.07 20.93 20.42
N GLU A 385 52.99 20.01 20.72
CA GLU A 385 54.11 20.29 21.61
C GLU A 385 54.91 21.51 21.11
N LEU A 386 55.12 22.48 22.01
CA LEU A 386 55.82 23.73 21.72
C LEU A 386 57.33 23.49 21.73
N VAL A 387 58.03 24.04 20.74
CA VAL A 387 59.49 24.00 20.66
C VAL A 387 60.09 25.40 20.53
N ILE A 388 61.35 25.55 20.92
CA ILE A 388 62.11 26.79 20.73
C ILE A 388 62.10 27.15 19.24
N GLY A 389 61.74 28.39 18.91
CA GLY A 389 61.55 28.89 17.56
C GLY A 389 60.10 28.86 17.04
N ASP A 390 59.16 28.21 17.72
CA ASP A 390 57.73 28.34 17.39
C ASP A 390 57.26 29.80 17.59
N LYS A 391 56.27 30.21 16.79
CA LYS A 391 55.72 31.58 16.79
C LYS A 391 54.34 31.63 17.45
N LEU A 392 54.19 32.52 18.42
CA LEU A 392 52.93 32.87 19.06
C LEU A 392 52.43 34.20 18.52
N ILE A 393 51.11 34.34 18.34
CA ILE A 393 50.48 35.59 17.92
C ILE A 393 49.58 36.08 19.05
N LYS A 394 49.79 37.31 19.50
CA LYS A 394 48.98 38.00 20.51
C LYS A 394 48.80 39.46 20.07
N ASP A 395 47.56 39.94 20.06
CA ASP A 395 47.23 41.34 19.76
C ASP A 395 47.88 41.89 18.45
N ASN A 396 47.82 41.08 17.38
CA ASN A 396 48.49 41.29 16.08
C ASN A 396 50.04 41.39 16.10
N GLN A 397 50.70 41.17 17.24
CA GLN A 397 52.14 41.05 17.35
C GLN A 397 52.57 39.58 17.38
N THR A 398 53.76 39.30 16.84
CA THR A 398 54.34 37.95 16.77
C THR A 398 55.52 37.83 17.73
N TYR A 399 55.48 36.81 18.57
CA TYR A 399 56.50 36.48 19.56
C TYR A 399 57.12 35.12 19.19
N THR A 400 58.40 34.91 19.52
CA THR A 400 59.11 33.66 19.24
C THR A 400 59.47 33.00 20.57
N ILE A 401 59.18 31.71 20.73
CA ILE A 401 59.52 30.96 21.93
C ILE A 401 61.05 30.79 22.00
N SER A 402 61.68 31.34 23.04
CA SER A 402 63.13 31.23 23.28
C SER A 402 63.52 30.07 24.19
N GLU A 403 62.62 29.60 25.05
CA GLU A 403 62.84 28.53 26.03
C GLU A 403 61.51 27.81 26.34
N VAL A 404 61.57 26.54 26.73
CA VAL A 404 60.40 25.73 27.15
C VAL A 404 60.77 24.90 28.37
N ILE A 405 60.09 25.12 29.49
CA ILE A 405 60.33 24.43 30.76
C ILE A 405 59.14 23.51 31.07
N LYS A 406 59.39 22.22 31.36
CA LYS A 406 58.36 21.27 31.80
C LYS A 406 58.43 21.10 33.32
N GLN A 407 57.41 21.56 34.03
CA GLN A 407 57.19 21.16 35.43
C GLN A 407 56.39 19.85 35.48
N THR A 408 56.86 18.89 36.27
CA THR A 408 56.16 17.62 36.54
C THR A 408 55.49 17.72 37.90
N GLY A 409 54.17 17.59 37.96
CA GLY A 409 53.41 17.55 39.20
C GLY A 409 52.64 16.25 39.32
N ASP A 410 52.99 15.42 40.31
CA ASP A 410 52.12 14.36 40.80
C ASP A 410 50.88 14.99 41.48
N TYR A 411 49.71 14.35 41.41
CA TYR A 411 48.87 14.04 42.59
C TYR A 411 47.67 13.15 42.25
N ASN A 412 47.62 12.05 43.00
CA ASN A 412 46.75 10.90 42.93
C ASN A 412 45.37 11.07 43.63
N ILE A 413 44.34 10.46 43.02
CA ILE A 413 43.19 9.70 43.59
C ILE A 413 42.02 10.46 44.29
N ASP A 414 40.83 9.89 44.07
CA ASP A 414 39.48 10.17 44.58
C ASP A 414 39.30 10.28 46.11
N GLN A 415 38.44 11.19 46.56
CA GLN A 415 37.19 10.84 47.26
C GLN A 415 36.23 12.05 47.42
N GLU A 416 34.92 11.78 47.36
CA GLU A 416 33.84 12.72 47.70
C GLU A 416 33.46 12.55 49.19
N ILE A 417 33.09 13.62 49.91
CA ILE A 417 32.09 13.58 51.00
C ILE A 417 31.64 15.00 51.48
N THR A 418 30.35 15.26 51.28
CA THR A 418 29.39 15.98 52.16
C THR A 418 29.38 17.52 52.32
N VAL A 419 28.14 18.00 52.34
CA VAL A 419 27.60 19.37 52.39
C VAL A 419 27.36 19.83 53.85
N VAL A 420 27.25 21.15 54.13
CA VAL A 420 26.11 21.82 54.83
C VAL A 420 26.45 23.16 55.53
N LYS A 421 25.68 24.20 55.14
CA LYS A 421 25.25 25.45 55.82
C LYS A 421 26.19 26.62 56.14
N ASP A 422 25.83 27.72 55.48
CA ASP A 422 25.81 29.12 55.89
C ASP A 422 25.41 29.38 57.36
N VAL A 423 26.19 30.21 58.07
CA VAL A 423 25.87 30.80 59.39
C VAL A 423 26.55 32.18 59.55
N ASN A 424 25.75 33.25 59.50
CA ASN A 424 25.96 34.59 60.09
C ASN A 424 27.24 35.41 59.79
N ALA A 425 27.04 36.44 58.97
CA ALA A 425 27.18 37.88 59.30
C ALA A 425 28.13 38.39 60.42
N ARG A 426 28.82 39.50 60.08
CA ARG A 426 29.71 40.39 60.89
C ARG A 426 31.15 39.85 61.07
N GLU A 427 32.21 40.65 61.12
CA GLU A 427 32.40 42.12 61.32
C GLU A 427 33.26 42.73 60.18
N LEU A 428 32.95 43.92 59.65
CA LEU A 428 33.54 45.23 60.04
C LEU A 428 35.06 45.23 60.26
N PHE A 429 35.82 45.66 59.24
CA PHE A 429 36.46 46.98 59.18
C PHE A 429 36.73 47.40 57.73
#